data_AF-A0A2E1A4J8-F1
#
_entry.id   AF-A0A2E1A4J8-F1
#
_cell.length_a   1.000
_cell.length_b   1.000
_cell.length_c   1.000
_cell.angle_alpha   90.00
_cell.angle_beta   90.00
_cell.angle_gamma   90.00
#
_symmetry.space_group_name_H-M   'P 1'
#
loop_
_entity.id
_entity.type
_entity.pdbx_description
1 polymer ?
#
loop_
_entity_poly.entity_id
_entity_poly.type
_entity_poly.pdbx_seq_one_letter_code
_entity_poly.pdbx_strand_id
1 'polypeptide(L)'
;MLNGFQLGFLLFLIAAGLTLVFGIMDFINLAHGSLYMVGAYFAATFTEWTGSYYWGVLLSLPAALLVGVIVEIVALRTLYARDHLDQVLATFGLI
;
A
#
# COMPACT_ATOMS: atom_id res chain seq x y z
N MET A 1 18.95 23.80 -23.06
CA MET A 1 19.96 23.94 -21.99
C MET A 1 19.29 24.14 -20.64
N LEU A 2 18.61 25.27 -20.39
CA LEU A 2 17.91 25.53 -19.11
C LEU A 2 16.82 24.50 -18.75
N ASN A 3 16.04 24.05 -19.74
CA ASN A 3 14.98 23.06 -19.53
C ASN A 3 15.53 21.68 -19.07
N GLY A 4 16.69 21.26 -19.59
CA GLY A 4 17.34 20.01 -19.17
C GLY A 4 17.88 20.09 -17.74
N PHE A 5 18.36 21.26 -17.33
CA PHE A 5 18.83 21.49 -15.97
C PHE A 5 17.66 21.48 -14.97
N GLN A 6 16.54 22.12 -15.32
CA GLN A 6 15.32 22.12 -14.53
C GLN A 6 14.74 20.71 -14.36
N LEU A 7 14.63 19.95 -15.46
CA LEU A 7 14.09 18.60 -15.44
C LEU A 7 15.02 17.63 -14.68
N GLY A 8 16.34 17.80 -14.83
CA GLY A 8 17.34 17.07 -14.04
C GLY A 8 17.22 17.33 -12.54
N PHE A 9 17.03 18.59 -12.12
CA PHE A 9 16.82 18.94 -10.71
C PHE A 9 15.52 18.34 -10.14
N LEU A 10 14.45 18.34 -10.93
CA LEU A 10 13.16 17.75 -10.54
C LEU A 10 13.31 16.24 -10.33
N LEU A 11 13.92 15.53 -11.28
CA LEU A 11 14.17 14.09 -11.16
C LEU A 11 15.11 13.76 -10.00
N PHE A 12 16.15 14.58 -9.79
CA PHE A 12 17.07 14.45 -8.66
C PHE A 12 16.35 14.58 -7.31
N LEU A 13 15.49 15.60 -7.15
CA LEU A 13 14.73 15.80 -5.92
C LEU A 13 13.74 14.66 -5.65
N ILE A 14 13.06 14.15 -6.70
CA ILE A 14 12.18 12.99 -6.57
C ILE A 14 12.97 11.75 -6.12
N ALA A 15 14.10 11.48 -6.78
CA ALA A 15 14.94 10.33 -6.44
C ALA A 15 15.50 10.42 -5.01
N ALA A 16 16.07 11.57 -4.64
CA ALA A 16 16.60 11.81 -3.30
C ALA A 16 15.52 11.70 -2.22
N GLY A 17 14.32 12.20 -2.49
CA GLY A 17 13.17 12.09 -1.59
C GLY A 17 12.74 10.64 -1.36
N LEU A 18 12.62 9.84 -2.43
CA LEU A 18 12.27 8.41 -2.32
C LEU A 18 13.36 7.62 -1.58
N THR A 19 14.64 7.88 -1.86
CA THR A 19 15.75 7.24 -1.16
C THR A 19 15.78 7.59 0.32
N LEU A 20 15.50 8.84 0.70
CA LEU A 20 15.46 9.26 2.09
C LEU A 20 14.28 8.60 2.83
N VAL A 21 13.09 8.61 2.22
CA VAL A 21 11.87 8.01 2.79
C VAL A 21 12.04 6.51 3.00
N PHE A 22 12.63 5.80 2.03
CA PHE A 22 12.92 4.37 2.17
C PHE A 22 14.12 4.07 3.06
N GLY A 23 15.11 4.97 3.15
CA GLY A 23 16.30 4.81 3.98
C GLY A 23 16.06 5.02 5.48
N ILE A 24 14.99 5.74 5.85
CA ILE A 24 14.60 6.01 7.25
C ILE A 24 13.44 5.11 7.70
N MET A 25 12.72 4.43 6.80
CA MET A 25 11.65 3.50 7.17
C MET A 25 12.19 2.10 7.49
N ASP A 26 11.93 1.62 8.70
CA ASP A 26 12.22 0.23 9.10
C ASP A 26 11.28 -0.82 8.46
N PHE A 27 10.11 -0.39 7.95
CA PHE A 27 9.14 -1.24 7.24
C PHE A 27 8.25 -0.42 6.29
N ILE A 28 8.32 -0.70 4.99
CA ILE A 28 7.47 -0.03 3.99
C ILE A 28 6.24 -0.90 3.74
N ASN A 29 5.10 -0.54 4.32
CA ASN A 29 3.83 -1.23 4.04
C ASN A 29 3.27 -0.80 2.67
N LEU A 30 3.82 -1.35 1.58
CA LEU A 30 3.33 -1.12 0.21
C LEU A 30 1.92 -1.71 -0.02
N ALA A 31 1.44 -2.59 0.86
CA ALA A 31 0.10 -3.16 0.78
C ALA A 31 -1.01 -2.15 1.06
N HIS A 32 -0.69 -0.95 1.56
CA HIS A 32 -1.69 0.11 1.76
C HIS A 32 -2.37 0.50 0.43
N GLY A 33 -1.61 0.54 -0.68
CA GLY A 33 -2.16 0.86 -2.01
C GLY A 33 -3.12 -0.21 -2.53
N SER A 34 -2.77 -1.50 -2.35
CA SER A 34 -3.63 -2.61 -2.76
C SER A 34 -4.87 -2.73 -1.87
N LEU A 35 -4.77 -2.51 -0.56
CA LEU A 35 -5.91 -2.46 0.35
C LEU A 35 -6.89 -1.34 0.01
N TYR A 36 -6.37 -0.16 -0.36
CA TYR A 36 -7.20 0.95 -0.86
C TYR A 36 -7.95 0.54 -2.14
N MET A 37 -7.26 -0.07 -3.11
CA MET A 37 -7.90 -0.53 -4.35
C MET A 37 -8.98 -1.59 -4.10
N VAL A 38 -8.73 -2.53 -3.19
CA VAL A 38 -9.73 -3.54 -2.80
C VAL A 38 -10.96 -2.90 -2.17
N GLY A 39 -10.76 -1.93 -1.26
CA GLY A 39 -11.86 -1.17 -0.67
C GLY A 39 -12.68 -0.39 -1.70
N ALA A 40 -12.01 0.24 -2.67
CA ALA A 40 -12.67 0.93 -3.77
C ALA A 40 -13.45 -0.04 -4.68
N TYR A 41 -12.92 -1.24 -4.93
CA TYR A 41 -13.61 -2.26 -5.71
C TYR A 41 -14.88 -2.75 -5.01
N PHE A 42 -14.81 -3.02 -3.70
CA PHE A 42 -16.01 -3.36 -2.93
C PHE A 42 -17.06 -2.24 -2.94
N ALA A 43 -16.63 -0.98 -2.80
CA ALA A 43 -17.55 0.15 -2.89
C ALA A 43 -18.25 0.21 -4.26
N ALA A 44 -17.51 -0.01 -5.36
CA ALA A 44 -18.07 -0.07 -6.70
C ALA A 44 -19.07 -1.23 -6.86
N THR A 45 -18.67 -2.45 -6.49
CA THR A 45 -19.50 -3.66 -6.61
C THR A 45 -20.78 -3.56 -5.77
N PHE A 46 -20.68 -3.12 -4.52
CA PHE A 46 -21.87 -3.00 -3.66
C PHE A 46 -22.77 -1.85 -4.08
N THR A 47 -22.22 -0.76 -4.61
CA THR A 47 -23.04 0.32 -5.19
C THR A 47 -23.82 -0.18 -6.40
N GLU A 48 -23.22 -1.01 -7.25
CA GLU A 48 -23.89 -1.61 -8.41
C GLU A 48 -24.98 -2.60 -7.99
N TRP A 49 -24.73 -3.43 -6.98
CA TRP A 49 -25.71 -4.40 -6.48
C TRP A 49 -26.88 -3.77 -5.72
N THR A 50 -26.62 -2.77 -4.87
CA THR A 50 -27.69 -2.13 -4.08
C THR A 50 -28.39 -0.99 -4.83
N GLY A 51 -27.84 -0.54 -5.96
CA GLY A 51 -28.33 0.62 -6.71
C GLY A 51 -28.22 1.94 -5.94
N SER A 52 -27.54 1.95 -4.79
CA SER A 52 -27.43 3.11 -3.89
C SER A 52 -26.00 3.26 -3.39
N TYR A 53 -25.43 4.43 -3.66
CA TYR A 53 -24.06 4.78 -3.25
C TYR A 53 -23.89 4.71 -1.72
N TYR A 54 -24.88 5.16 -0.96
CA TYR A 54 -24.82 5.17 0.50
C TYR A 54 -24.73 3.76 1.08
N TRP A 55 -25.53 2.83 0.57
CA TRP A 55 -25.49 1.42 0.99
C TRP A 55 -24.23 0.71 0.50
N GLY A 56 -23.77 1.03 -0.71
CA GLY A 56 -22.51 0.53 -1.26
C GLY A 56 -21.30 0.86 -0.39
N VAL A 57 -21.18 2.13 0.02
CA VAL A 57 -20.09 2.59 0.91
C VAL A 57 -20.21 1.99 2.32
N LEU A 58 -21.44 1.92 2.85
CA LEU A 58 -21.67 1.38 4.19
C LEU A 58 -21.29 -0.11 4.28
N LEU A 59 -21.55 -0.88 3.22
CA LEU A 59 -21.18 -2.31 3.15
C LEU A 59 -19.71 -2.53 2.78
N SER A 60 -19.10 -1.62 2.01
CA SER A 60 -17.68 -1.75 1.64
C SER A 60 -16.74 -1.52 2.81
N LEU A 61 -17.12 -0.67 3.78
CA LEU A 61 -16.35 -0.42 5.01
C LEU A 61 -16.02 -1.71 5.80
N PRO A 62 -17.01 -2.50 6.25
CA PRO A 62 -16.73 -3.75 6.98
C PRO A 62 -16.07 -4.81 6.09
N ALA A 63 -16.38 -4.86 4.79
CA ALA A 63 -15.74 -5.80 3.86
C ALA A 63 -14.24 -5.50 3.67
N ALA A 64 -13.89 -4.23 3.47
CA ALA A 64 -12.50 -3.80 3.35
C ALA A 64 -11.72 -4.02 4.67
N LEU A 65 -12.37 -3.78 5.81
CA LEU A 65 -11.78 -4.04 7.13
C LEU A 65 -11.49 -5.53 7.34
N LEU A 66 -12.43 -6.42 6.98
CA LEU A 66 -12.21 -7.86 7.05
C LEU A 66 -11.03 -8.30 6.19
N VAL A 67 -10.91 -7.79 4.97
CA VAL A 67 -9.76 -8.10 4.11
C VAL A 67 -8.47 -7.55 4.70
N GLY A 68 -8.47 -6.33 5.24
CA GLY A 68 -7.33 -5.75 5.95
C GLY A 68 -6.85 -6.63 7.10
N VAL A 69 -7.77 -7.12 7.93
CA VAL A 69 -7.45 -8.01 9.06
C VAL A 69 -6.91 -9.36 8.58
N ILE A 70 -7.51 -9.95 7.54
CA ILE A 70 -7.01 -11.21 6.96
C ILE A 70 -5.58 -11.02 6.43
N VAL A 71 -5.34 -9.92 5.70
CA VAL A 71 -4.01 -9.59 5.18
C VAL A 71 -3.02 -9.36 6.33
N GLU A 72 -3.40 -8.69 7.40
CA GLU A 72 -2.55 -8.51 8.58
C GLU A 72 -2.21 -9.85 9.25
N ILE A 73 -3.20 -10.73 9.43
CA ILE A 73 -2.96 -12.04 10.05
C ILE A 73 -2.13 -12.96 9.14
N VAL A 74 -2.35 -12.93 7.83
CA VAL A 74 -1.68 -13.85 6.89
C VAL A 74 -0.32 -13.32 6.44
N ALA A 75 -0.20 -12.03 6.13
CA ALA A 75 1.05 -11.44 5.66
C ALA A 75 1.91 -10.93 6.81
N LEU A 76 1.37 -10.14 7.75
CA LEU A 76 2.19 -9.56 8.82
C LEU A 76 2.53 -10.59 9.89
N ARG A 77 1.59 -11.42 10.36
CA ARG A 77 1.88 -12.40 11.42
C ARG A 77 2.80 -13.54 10.98
N THR A 78 2.74 -13.96 9.71
CA THR A 78 3.63 -14.99 9.16
C THR A 78 5.05 -14.47 8.97
N LEU A 79 5.20 -13.16 8.73
CA LEU A 79 6.49 -12.48 8.63
C LEU A 79 7.10 -12.17 10.01
N TYR A 80 6.28 -11.92 11.03
CA TYR A 80 6.71 -11.67 12.41
C TYR A 80 7.11 -12.93 13.20
N ALA A 81 6.76 -14.13 12.71
CA ALA A 81 6.95 -15.38 13.46
C ALA A 81 8.37 -16.00 13.36
N ARG A 82 9.33 -15.33 12.71
CA ARG A 82 10.73 -15.80 12.58
C ARG A 82 11.71 -14.67 12.91
N ASP A 83 12.68 -15.02 13.75
CA ASP A 83 13.51 -14.13 14.56
C ASP A 83 14.58 -13.36 13.76
N HIS A 84 14.87 -12.13 14.21
CA HIS A 84 15.84 -11.06 13.86
C HIS A 84 16.69 -11.03 12.55
N LEU A 85 16.72 -12.05 11.69
CA LEU A 85 17.52 -12.12 10.46
C LEU A 85 16.68 -12.00 9.17
N ASP A 86 15.35 -12.17 9.26
CA ASP A 86 14.42 -12.17 8.11
C ASP A 86 13.97 -10.77 7.66
N GLN A 87 14.24 -9.74 8.46
CA GLN A 87 13.84 -8.36 8.19
C GLN A 87 14.52 -7.77 6.94
N VAL A 88 15.70 -8.26 6.58
CA VAL A 88 16.48 -7.85 5.40
C VAL A 88 16.14 -8.68 4.15
N LEU A 89 15.69 -9.92 4.30
CA LEU A 89 15.32 -10.80 3.18
C LEU A 89 13.91 -10.50 2.64
N ALA A 90 13.00 -10.03 3.50
CA ALA A 90 11.62 -9.70 3.12
C ALA A 90 11.50 -8.47 2.20
N THR A 91 12.40 -7.49 2.32
CA THR A 91 12.43 -6.31 1.44
C THR A 91 12.95 -6.62 0.04
N PHE A 92 13.75 -7.68 -0.14
CA PHE A 92 14.24 -8.13 -1.44
C PHE A 92 13.28 -9.10 -2.15
N GLY A 93 12.50 -9.89 -1.43
CA GLY A 93 11.59 -10.88 -2.04
C GLY A 93 10.26 -10.33 -2.55
N LEU A 94 9.91 -9.09 -2.19
CA LEU A 94 8.67 -8.40 -2.61
C LEU A 94 8.87 -7.50 -3.85
N ILE A 95 10.09 -7.42 -4.39
CA ILE A 95 10.42 -6.83 -5.70
C ILE A 95 10.60 -7.98 -6.69
#